data_AF-A0A0H2S0U6-F1
#
_entry.id   AF-A0A0H2S0U6-F1
#
_cell.length_a   1.000
_cell.length_b   1.000
_cell.length_c   1.000
_cell.angle_alpha   90.00
_cell.angle_beta   90.00
_cell.angle_gamma   90.00
#
_symmetry.space_group_name_H-M   'P 1'
#
loop_
_entity.id
_entity.type
_entity.pdbx_description
1 polymer ?
#
loop_
_entity_poly.entity_id
_entity_poly.type
_entity_poly.pdbx_seq_one_letter_code
_entity_poly.pdbx_strand_id
1 'polypeptide(L)'
;MGFLSTVRKIRRQERQMRVLFLGLDNAGKTTILKNISGEDVLSVSPTLGFNIKTLVFDQYTLNIWDVGGQKTLRPYWRNYFESTDAVVWVVDSVDRLRIPDCKEELHKLLQEDRLAGASLLVFANKQDIQGSMTDEEIKEALDLPSIKSHNWKIWPCSARTGENLKTGLDWIVKDVARRLYYSTTT
;
A
#
# COMPACT_ATOMS: atom_id res chain seq x y z
N MET A 1 24.76 14.49 -21.80
CA MET A 1 24.10 13.99 -20.57
C MET A 1 22.75 14.68 -20.44
N GLY A 2 21.64 13.95 -20.61
CA GLY A 2 20.30 14.55 -20.67
C GLY A 2 19.67 14.79 -19.29
N PHE A 3 18.73 15.74 -19.22
CA PHE A 3 17.98 16.11 -18.00
C PHE A 3 17.40 14.88 -17.26
N LEU A 4 16.85 13.91 -18.00
CA LEU A 4 16.30 12.67 -17.44
C LEU A 4 17.35 11.82 -16.70
N SER A 5 18.60 11.83 -17.16
CA SER A 5 19.70 11.10 -16.49
C SER A 5 20.11 11.76 -15.18
N THR A 6 20.03 13.09 -15.11
CA THR A 6 20.30 13.87 -13.89
C THR A 6 19.21 13.67 -12.85
N VAL A 7 17.93 13.76 -13.25
CA VAL A 7 16.79 13.52 -12.35
C VAL A 7 16.82 12.09 -11.79
N ARG A 8 17.13 11.08 -12.63
CA ARG A 8 17.32 9.70 -12.18
C ARG A 8 18.48 9.54 -11.20
N LYS A 9 19.60 10.22 -11.43
CA LYS A 9 20.78 10.20 -10.55
C LYS A 9 20.47 10.80 -9.18
N ILE A 10 19.72 11.91 -9.13
CA ILE A 10 19.28 12.54 -7.88
C ILE A 10 18.33 11.63 -7.11
N ARG A 11 17.29 11.07 -7.76
CA ARG A 11 16.39 10.09 -7.14
C ARG A 11 17.14 8.89 -6.55
N ARG A 12 18.17 8.41 -7.27
CA ARG A 12 19.03 7.29 -6.82
C ARG A 12 19.91 7.64 -5.61
N GLN A 13 20.28 8.90 -5.45
CA GLN A 13 21.04 9.38 -4.29
C GLN A 13 20.15 9.59 -3.06
N GLU A 14 18.91 10.06 -3.25
CA GLU A 14 18.01 10.38 -2.14
C GLU A 14 17.34 9.15 -1.52
N ARG A 15 17.26 8.02 -2.26
CA ARG A 15 16.67 6.75 -1.79
C ARG A 15 15.26 6.92 -1.20
N GLN A 16 14.52 7.89 -1.73
CA GLN A 16 13.16 8.21 -1.32
C GLN A 16 12.13 7.40 -2.10
N MET A 17 11.13 6.85 -1.42
CA MET A 17 10.03 6.13 -2.04
C MET A 17 8.71 6.77 -1.64
N ARG A 18 7.81 6.99 -2.59
CA ARG A 18 6.45 7.43 -2.32
C ARG A 18 5.52 6.22 -2.26
N VAL A 19 4.92 6.00 -1.09
CA VAL A 19 4.04 4.85 -0.83
C VAL A 19 2.64 5.35 -0.55
N LEU A 20 1.64 4.80 -1.24
CA LEU A 20 0.25 5.21 -1.13
C LEU A 20 -0.57 4.11 -0.46
N PHE A 21 -1.13 4.40 0.72
CA PHE A 21 -1.99 3.50 1.48
C PHE A 21 -3.46 3.74 1.13
N LEU A 22 -4.09 2.71 0.56
CA LEU A 22 -5.47 2.71 0.08
C LEU A 22 -6.20 1.42 0.46
N GLY A 23 -7.51 1.40 0.22
CA GLY A 23 -8.43 0.37 0.69
C GLY A 23 -9.68 0.98 1.30
N LEU A 24 -10.70 0.17 1.54
CA LEU A 24 -11.99 0.65 2.05
C LEU A 24 -11.86 1.29 3.45
N ASP A 25 -12.85 2.08 3.84
CA ASP A 25 -12.97 2.55 5.21
C ASP A 25 -13.00 1.38 6.20
N ASN A 26 -12.52 1.63 7.42
CA ASN A 26 -12.37 0.64 8.49
C ASN A 26 -11.39 -0.52 8.21
N ALA A 27 -10.73 -0.58 7.05
CA ALA A 27 -9.73 -1.63 6.75
C ALA A 27 -8.50 -1.58 7.67
N GLY A 28 -8.21 -0.44 8.31
CA GLY A 28 -7.11 -0.29 9.28
C GLY A 28 -5.86 0.42 8.75
N LYS A 29 -5.94 1.14 7.62
CA LYS A 29 -4.82 1.89 7.01
C LYS A 29 -4.07 2.79 7.99
N THR A 30 -4.78 3.71 8.64
CA THR A 30 -4.21 4.63 9.63
C THR A 30 -3.65 3.89 10.84
N THR A 31 -4.31 2.81 11.29
CA THR A 31 -3.83 1.97 12.39
C THR A 31 -2.51 1.29 12.05
N ILE A 32 -2.37 0.76 10.83
CA ILE A 32 -1.11 0.19 10.33
C ILE A 32 0.00 1.24 10.37
N LEU A 33 -0.28 2.44 9.83
CA LEU A 33 0.71 3.52 9.80
C LEU A 33 1.13 3.96 11.21
N LYS A 34 0.18 4.13 12.13
CA LYS A 34 0.47 4.44 13.54
C LYS A 34 1.32 3.33 14.19
N ASN A 35 0.95 2.06 13.99
CA ASN A 35 1.68 0.92 14.56
C ASN A 35 3.14 0.89 14.10
N ILE A 36 3.38 0.97 12.79
CA ILE A 36 4.75 0.95 12.23
C ILE A 36 5.58 2.13 12.73
N SER A 37 4.92 3.23 13.09
CA SER A 37 5.56 4.43 13.63
C SER A 37 5.75 4.43 15.14
N GLY A 38 5.32 3.37 15.84
CA GLY A 38 5.37 3.32 17.30
C GLY A 38 4.39 4.27 18.01
N GLU A 39 3.30 4.65 17.34
CA GLU A 39 2.25 5.51 17.91
C GLU A 39 1.09 4.70 18.49
N ASP A 40 0.29 5.35 19.35
CA ASP A 40 -0.92 4.73 19.89
C ASP A 40 -1.92 4.37 18.78
N VAL A 41 -2.33 3.10 18.79
CA VAL A 41 -3.27 2.49 17.84
C VAL A 41 -4.68 2.34 18.40
N LEU A 42 -4.90 2.62 19.70
CA LEU A 42 -6.20 2.45 20.34
C LEU A 42 -7.16 3.61 20.02
N SER A 43 -6.62 4.82 19.81
CA SER A 43 -7.37 6.02 19.46
C SER A 43 -7.21 6.39 17.98
N VAL A 44 -8.07 5.82 17.12
CA VAL A 44 -8.09 6.12 15.68
C VAL A 44 -9.51 6.46 15.23
N SER A 45 -9.69 7.66 14.68
CA SER A 45 -10.95 8.10 14.06
C SER A 45 -10.90 7.91 12.54
N PRO A 46 -12.06 7.81 11.84
CA PRO A 46 -12.09 7.75 10.39
C PRO A 46 -11.39 8.95 9.74
N THR A 47 -10.48 8.68 8.80
CA THR A 47 -9.76 9.73 8.06
C THR A 47 -10.67 10.38 7.02
N LEU A 48 -10.91 11.70 7.17
CA LEU A 48 -11.75 12.49 6.25
C LEU A 48 -10.99 13.04 5.03
N GLY A 49 -9.67 12.98 5.04
CA GLY A 49 -8.79 13.47 3.97
C GLY A 49 -7.61 12.54 3.78
N PHE A 50 -6.42 13.00 4.15
CA PHE A 50 -5.20 12.21 4.12
C PHE A 50 -4.26 12.59 5.26
N ASN A 51 -3.35 11.67 5.60
CA ASN A 51 -2.20 11.90 6.45
C ASN A 51 -0.92 11.65 5.65
N ILE A 52 0.11 12.46 5.87
CA ILE A 52 1.44 12.22 5.32
C ILE A 52 2.37 11.87 6.47
N LYS A 53 3.19 10.84 6.26
CA LYS A 53 4.22 10.48 7.21
C LYS A 53 5.50 10.06 6.51
N THR A 54 6.61 10.59 7.00
CA THR A 54 7.93 10.19 6.55
C THR A 54 8.53 9.21 7.55
N LEU A 55 8.87 8.01 7.09
CA LEU A 55 9.51 6.97 7.89
C LEU A 55 10.84 6.58 7.28
N VAL A 56 11.85 6.37 8.12
CA VAL A 56 13.09 5.72 7.69
C VAL A 56 12.91 4.22 7.83
N PHE A 57 13.06 3.49 6.72
CA PHE A 57 13.00 2.02 6.69
C PHE A 57 14.30 1.51 6.05
N ASP A 58 15.14 0.89 6.88
CA ASP A 58 16.54 0.59 6.57
C ASP A 58 17.26 1.83 6.02
N GLN A 59 17.77 1.75 4.80
CA GLN A 59 18.45 2.84 4.10
C GLN A 59 17.55 3.66 3.15
N TYR A 60 16.22 3.50 3.25
CA TYR A 60 15.25 4.22 2.42
C TYR A 60 14.39 5.15 3.26
N THR A 61 14.00 6.28 2.66
CA THR A 61 13.04 7.20 3.25
C THR A 61 11.69 7.02 2.57
N LEU A 62 10.70 6.55 3.31
CA LEU A 62 9.35 6.30 2.83
C LEU A 62 8.47 7.51 3.11
N ASN A 63 7.97 8.16 2.05
CA ASN A 63 6.96 9.21 2.13
C ASN A 63 5.59 8.55 1.93
N ILE A 64 4.91 8.24 3.04
CA ILE A 64 3.67 7.49 3.08
C ILE A 64 2.47 8.44 3.08
N TRP A 65 1.53 8.19 2.18
CA TRP A 65 0.25 8.89 2.08
C TRP A 65 -0.87 7.92 2.50
N ASP A 66 -1.47 8.16 3.67
CA ASP A 66 -2.65 7.42 4.16
C ASP A 66 -3.91 8.21 3.80
N VAL A 67 -4.78 7.67 2.95
CA VAL A 67 -5.94 8.38 2.41
C VAL A 67 -7.25 7.76 2.92
N GLY A 68 -8.24 8.60 3.24
CA GLY A 68 -9.56 8.18 3.68
C GLY A 68 -10.23 7.22 2.70
N GLY A 69 -10.82 6.14 3.22
CA GLY A 69 -11.42 5.07 2.41
C GLY A 69 -12.94 5.10 2.29
N GLN A 70 -13.60 6.09 2.91
CA GLN A 70 -15.05 6.21 2.88
C GLN A 70 -15.52 6.34 1.45
N LYS A 71 -16.64 5.71 1.10
CA LYS A 71 -17.18 5.69 -0.27
C LYS A 71 -17.28 7.08 -0.92
N THR A 72 -17.66 8.10 -0.16
CA THR A 72 -17.76 9.50 -0.60
C THR A 72 -16.40 10.16 -0.89
N LEU A 73 -15.31 9.61 -0.37
CA LEU A 73 -13.94 10.13 -0.51
C LEU A 73 -13.14 9.43 -1.63
N ARG A 74 -13.52 8.20 -2.02
CA ARG A 74 -12.82 7.41 -3.03
C ARG A 74 -12.61 8.13 -4.37
N PRO A 75 -13.54 8.96 -4.89
CA PRO A 75 -13.31 9.73 -6.12
C PRO A 75 -12.10 10.67 -6.06
N TYR A 76 -11.63 11.03 -4.86
CA TYR A 76 -10.48 11.91 -4.65
C TYR A 76 -9.16 11.14 -4.52
N TRP A 77 -9.15 9.80 -4.45
CA TRP A 77 -7.91 9.00 -4.43
C TRP A 77 -6.98 9.33 -5.60
N ARG A 78 -7.58 9.61 -6.76
CA ARG A 78 -6.89 9.99 -7.99
C ARG A 78 -6.04 11.25 -7.87
N ASN A 79 -6.25 12.08 -6.84
CA ASN A 79 -5.43 13.26 -6.58
C ASN A 79 -4.04 12.89 -6.00
N TYR A 80 -3.86 11.63 -5.58
CA TYR A 80 -2.65 11.17 -4.92
C TYR A 80 -1.87 10.13 -5.74
N PHE A 81 -2.26 9.84 -6.98
CA PHE A 81 -1.62 8.78 -7.78
C PHE A 81 -0.26 9.19 -8.35
N GLU A 82 -0.05 10.48 -8.64
CA GLU A 82 1.18 10.94 -9.27
C GLU A 82 2.44 10.61 -8.47
N SER A 83 3.47 10.15 -9.16
CA SER A 83 4.77 9.79 -8.56
C SER A 83 4.68 8.70 -7.48
N THR A 84 3.65 7.86 -7.47
CA THR A 84 3.54 6.70 -6.57
C THR A 84 4.51 5.59 -6.99
N ASP A 85 5.41 5.19 -6.08
CA ASP A 85 6.33 4.07 -6.34
C ASP A 85 5.74 2.73 -5.88
N ALA A 86 4.86 2.74 -4.86
CA ALA A 86 4.12 1.57 -4.41
C ALA A 86 2.73 1.90 -3.87
N VAL A 87 1.81 0.97 -4.06
CA VAL A 87 0.48 0.98 -3.44
C VAL A 87 0.42 -0.10 -2.37
N VAL A 88 0.02 0.27 -1.16
CA VAL A 88 -0.37 -0.66 -0.11
C VAL A 88 -1.89 -0.68 -0.06
N TRP A 89 -2.48 -1.79 -0.50
CA TRP A 89 -3.91 -2.04 -0.46
C TRP A 89 -4.29 -2.81 0.80
N VAL A 90 -5.05 -2.19 1.70
CA VAL A 90 -5.42 -2.78 2.98
C VAL A 90 -6.83 -3.34 2.91
N VAL A 91 -6.98 -4.61 3.26
CA VAL A 91 -8.22 -5.37 3.24
C VAL A 91 -8.60 -5.71 4.68
N ASP A 92 -9.86 -5.50 5.03
CA ASP A 92 -10.44 -6.03 6.27
C ASP A 92 -10.74 -7.52 6.08
N SER A 93 -9.95 -8.41 6.67
CA SER A 93 -10.15 -9.85 6.53
C SER A 93 -11.44 -10.34 7.19
N VAL A 94 -12.11 -9.56 8.04
CA VAL A 94 -13.37 -9.96 8.69
C VAL A 94 -14.57 -9.58 7.83
N ASP A 95 -14.41 -8.61 6.94
CA ASP A 95 -15.51 -7.99 6.20
C ASP A 95 -15.80 -8.69 4.87
N ARG A 96 -16.27 -9.94 4.97
CA ARG A 96 -16.64 -10.77 3.80
C ARG A 96 -17.69 -10.10 2.91
N LEU A 97 -18.60 -9.32 3.51
CA LEU A 97 -19.69 -8.65 2.79
C LEU A 97 -19.17 -7.59 1.80
N ARG A 98 -18.11 -6.87 2.16
CA ARG A 98 -17.55 -5.78 1.32
C ARG A 98 -16.39 -6.22 0.42
N ILE A 99 -16.05 -7.50 0.36
CA ILE A 99 -15.00 -7.99 -0.55
C ILE A 99 -15.30 -7.73 -2.03
N PRO A 100 -16.54 -7.86 -2.54
CA PRO A 100 -16.85 -7.49 -3.91
C PRO A 100 -16.57 -6.00 -4.22
N ASP A 101 -16.96 -5.09 -3.32
CA ASP A 101 -16.65 -3.65 -3.41
C ASP A 101 -15.13 -3.40 -3.34
N CYS A 102 -14.42 -4.13 -2.47
CA CYS A 102 -12.97 -4.09 -2.35
C CYS A 102 -12.27 -4.53 -3.66
N LYS A 103 -12.75 -5.60 -4.29
CA LYS A 103 -12.26 -6.07 -5.59
C LYS A 103 -12.46 -5.00 -6.66
N GLU A 104 -13.68 -4.49 -6.80
CA GLU A 104 -14.01 -3.49 -7.83
C GLU A 104 -13.11 -2.25 -7.73
N GLU A 105 -12.93 -1.71 -6.52
CA GLU A 105 -12.10 -0.53 -6.29
C GLU A 105 -10.60 -0.81 -6.55
N LEU A 106 -10.09 -1.99 -6.16
CA LEU A 106 -8.70 -2.38 -6.44
C LEU A 106 -8.45 -2.46 -7.95
N HIS A 107 -9.33 -3.15 -8.68
CA HIS A 107 -9.16 -3.34 -10.13
C HIS A 107 -9.31 -2.02 -10.88
N LYS A 108 -10.27 -1.17 -10.50
CA LYS A 108 -10.41 0.19 -11.05
C LYS A 108 -9.16 1.04 -10.79
N LEU A 109 -8.59 0.95 -9.60
CA LEU A 109 -7.37 1.67 -9.25
C LEU A 109 -6.18 1.24 -10.12
N LEU A 110 -6.01 -0.06 -10.35
CA LEU A 110 -4.88 -0.58 -11.14
C LEU A 110 -5.01 -0.34 -12.66
N GLN A 111 -6.13 0.22 -13.12
CA GLN A 111 -6.31 0.70 -14.49
C GLN A 111 -5.80 2.13 -14.70
N GLU A 112 -5.42 2.84 -13.64
CA GLU A 112 -4.95 4.23 -13.76
C GLU A 112 -3.51 4.28 -14.25
N ASP A 113 -3.29 4.94 -15.41
CA ASP A 113 -1.97 5.10 -16.02
C ASP A 113 -0.92 5.72 -15.07
N ARG A 114 -1.37 6.57 -14.14
CA ARG A 114 -0.50 7.22 -13.14
C ARG A 114 0.06 6.26 -12.10
N LEU A 115 -0.51 5.05 -11.98
CA LEU A 115 -0.01 3.98 -11.13
C LEU A 115 0.75 2.91 -11.93
N ALA A 116 0.87 3.07 -13.26
CA ALA A 116 1.61 2.14 -14.09
C ALA A 116 3.04 1.94 -13.58
N GLY A 117 3.40 0.68 -13.34
CA GLY A 117 4.72 0.30 -12.85
C GLY A 117 4.92 0.47 -11.34
N ALA A 118 3.91 0.89 -10.57
CA ALA A 118 3.96 0.81 -9.12
C ALA A 118 3.99 -0.66 -8.66
N SER A 119 4.60 -0.93 -7.51
CA SER A 119 4.51 -2.25 -6.88
C SER A 119 3.25 -2.30 -5.99
N LEU A 120 2.59 -3.46 -5.88
CA LEU A 120 1.37 -3.64 -5.10
C LEU A 120 1.60 -4.57 -3.90
N LEU A 121 1.39 -4.08 -2.68
CA LEU A 121 1.30 -4.90 -1.48
C LEU A 121 -0.14 -4.95 -1.03
N VAL A 122 -0.70 -6.15 -0.87
CA VAL A 122 -2.02 -6.36 -0.26
C VAL A 122 -1.82 -6.80 1.19
N PHE A 123 -2.29 -6.00 2.13
CA PHE A 123 -2.38 -6.41 3.53
C PHE A 123 -3.74 -7.04 3.80
N ALA A 124 -3.76 -8.33 4.09
CA ALA A 124 -4.92 -9.04 4.63
C ALA A 124 -4.96 -8.80 6.14
N ASN A 125 -5.56 -7.67 6.54
CA ASN A 125 -5.46 -7.13 7.89
C ASN A 125 -6.56 -7.70 8.82
N LYS A 126 -6.32 -7.60 10.14
CA LYS A 126 -7.20 -8.08 11.22
C LYS A 126 -7.21 -9.60 11.37
N GLN A 127 -6.07 -10.24 11.10
CA GLN A 127 -5.87 -11.67 11.35
C GLN A 127 -5.93 -12.04 12.84
N ASP A 128 -5.85 -11.05 13.75
CA ASP A 128 -6.06 -11.25 15.18
C ASP A 128 -7.52 -11.53 15.57
N ILE A 129 -8.47 -11.38 14.64
CA ILE A 129 -9.90 -11.57 14.89
C ILE A 129 -10.33 -12.95 14.39
N GLN A 130 -11.05 -13.70 15.24
CA GLN A 130 -11.63 -14.99 14.90
C GLN A 130 -12.62 -14.86 13.73
N GLY A 131 -12.52 -15.77 12.76
CA GLY A 131 -13.37 -15.77 11.56
C GLY A 131 -12.87 -14.86 10.44
N SER A 132 -11.69 -14.24 10.61
CA SER A 132 -10.98 -13.57 9.53
C SER A 132 -10.71 -14.53 8.36
N MET A 133 -10.75 -13.98 7.14
CA MET A 133 -10.36 -14.68 5.93
C MET A 133 -8.86 -14.94 5.90
N THR A 134 -8.46 -16.10 5.40
CA THR A 134 -7.05 -16.36 5.10
C THR A 134 -6.59 -15.48 3.93
N ASP A 135 -5.28 -15.32 3.78
CA ASP A 135 -4.71 -14.63 2.62
C ASP A 135 -4.98 -15.38 1.31
N GLU A 136 -5.11 -16.71 1.31
CA GLU A 136 -5.60 -17.44 0.13
C GLU A 136 -7.04 -17.08 -0.24
N GLU A 137 -7.97 -17.05 0.72
CA GLU A 137 -9.37 -16.67 0.48
C GLU A 137 -9.45 -15.25 -0.11
N ILE A 138 -8.69 -14.30 0.45
CA ILE A 138 -8.66 -12.92 -0.05
C ILE A 138 -8.00 -12.84 -1.43
N LYS A 139 -6.92 -13.58 -1.65
CA LYS A 139 -6.22 -13.63 -2.94
C LYS A 139 -7.16 -14.08 -4.07
N GLU A 140 -7.96 -15.11 -3.81
CA GLU A 140 -8.97 -15.60 -4.76
C GLU A 140 -10.12 -14.62 -4.92
N ALA A 141 -10.66 -14.11 -3.81
CA ALA A 141 -11.83 -13.24 -3.84
C ALA A 141 -11.55 -11.86 -4.47
N LEU A 142 -10.33 -11.33 -4.34
CA LEU A 142 -9.87 -10.14 -5.04
C LEU A 142 -9.35 -10.43 -6.45
N ASP A 143 -9.24 -11.70 -6.83
CA ASP A 143 -8.75 -12.14 -8.14
C ASP A 143 -7.36 -11.58 -8.45
N LEU A 144 -6.47 -11.63 -7.44
CA LEU A 144 -5.09 -11.14 -7.59
C LEU A 144 -4.31 -11.87 -8.70
N PRO A 145 -4.50 -13.19 -8.94
CA PRO A 145 -3.82 -13.87 -10.05
C PRO A 145 -4.09 -13.29 -11.43
N SER A 146 -5.24 -12.62 -11.65
CA SER A 146 -5.54 -11.94 -12.92
C SER A 146 -4.72 -10.67 -13.13
N ILE A 147 -4.16 -10.08 -12.06
CA ILE A 147 -3.34 -8.86 -12.13
C ILE A 147 -1.98 -9.21 -12.73
N LYS A 148 -1.78 -8.82 -13.99
CA LYS A 148 -0.50 -8.96 -14.72
C LYS A 148 0.27 -7.65 -14.89
N SER A 149 -0.41 -6.52 -14.67
CA SER A 149 0.14 -5.18 -14.89
C SER A 149 1.11 -4.71 -13.80
N HIS A 150 1.04 -5.31 -12.61
CA HIS A 150 1.82 -4.91 -11.44
C HIS A 150 2.45 -6.14 -10.79
N ASN A 151 3.67 -5.99 -10.27
CA ASN A 151 4.20 -7.00 -9.35
C ASN A 151 3.47 -6.86 -8.01
N TRP A 152 2.97 -7.97 -7.48
CA TRP A 152 2.15 -7.94 -6.27
C TRP A 152 2.48 -9.05 -5.29
N LYS A 153 2.16 -8.81 -4.03
CA LYS A 153 2.17 -9.82 -2.97
C LYS A 153 1.07 -9.54 -1.96
N ILE A 154 0.46 -10.59 -1.46
CA ILE A 154 -0.45 -10.53 -0.30
C ILE A 154 0.30 -10.98 0.95
N TRP A 155 0.01 -10.34 2.08
CA TRP A 155 0.60 -10.68 3.36
C TRP A 155 -0.44 -10.61 4.48
N PRO A 156 -0.64 -11.69 5.26
CA PRO A 156 -1.54 -11.67 6.42
C PRO A 156 -0.92 -10.84 7.54
N CYS A 157 -1.70 -9.95 8.16
CA CYS A 157 -1.20 -9.07 9.21
C CYS A 157 -2.26 -8.65 10.24
N SER A 158 -1.77 -8.05 11.33
CA SER A 158 -2.63 -7.32 12.28
C SER A 158 -2.06 -5.94 12.57
N ALA A 159 -2.82 -4.91 12.20
CA ALA A 159 -2.56 -3.52 12.56
C ALA A 159 -2.57 -3.30 14.08
N ARG A 160 -3.33 -4.13 14.81
CA ARG A 160 -3.50 -4.02 16.26
C ARG A 160 -2.29 -4.56 17.00
N THR A 161 -1.81 -5.74 16.63
CA THR A 161 -0.67 -6.39 17.31
C THR A 161 0.68 -6.00 16.71
N GLY A 162 0.70 -5.48 15.48
CA GLY A 162 1.92 -5.21 14.72
C GLY A 162 2.46 -6.42 13.97
N GLU A 163 1.78 -7.56 14.07
CA GLU A 163 2.19 -8.80 13.40
C GLU A 163 2.31 -8.59 11.89
N ASN A 164 3.45 -9.02 11.34
CA ASN A 164 3.75 -9.05 9.92
C ASN A 164 3.75 -7.71 9.16
N LEU A 165 3.52 -6.56 9.82
CA LEU A 165 3.52 -5.25 9.17
C LEU A 165 4.90 -4.89 8.60
N LYS A 166 5.96 -5.06 9.40
CA LYS A 166 7.34 -4.81 8.96
C LYS A 166 7.77 -5.75 7.84
N THR A 167 7.33 -7.01 7.89
CA THR A 167 7.65 -8.03 6.88
C THR A 167 7.00 -7.70 5.53
N GLY A 168 5.73 -7.28 5.52
CA GLY A 168 5.08 -6.82 4.30
C GLY A 168 5.73 -5.55 3.74
N LEU A 169 6.07 -4.59 4.61
CA LEU A 169 6.78 -3.38 4.20
C LEU A 169 8.17 -3.68 3.62
N ASP A 170 8.93 -4.58 4.23
CA ASP A 170 10.24 -5.00 3.73
C ASP A 170 10.15 -5.53 2.30
N TRP A 171 9.13 -6.36 2.00
CA TRP A 171 8.94 -6.89 0.66
C TRP A 171 8.69 -5.77 -0.37
N ILE A 172 7.77 -4.85 -0.09
CA ILE A 172 7.43 -3.80 -1.06
C ILE A 172 8.59 -2.82 -1.25
N VAL A 173 9.32 -2.48 -0.18
CA VAL A 173 10.51 -1.63 -0.25
C VAL A 173 11.60 -2.29 -1.09
N LYS A 174 11.86 -3.59 -0.91
CA LYS A 174 12.85 -4.33 -1.71
C LYS A 174 12.44 -4.42 -3.18
N ASP A 175 11.16 -4.62 -3.47
CA ASP A 175 10.66 -4.67 -4.84
C ASP A 175 10.80 -3.33 -5.57
N VAL A 176 10.37 -2.24 -4.92
CA VAL A 176 10.56 -0.88 -5.42
C VAL A 176 12.03 -0.57 -5.60
N ALA A 177 12.88 -0.92 -4.63
CA ALA A 177 14.32 -0.68 -4.73
C ALA A 177 14.96 -1.41 -5.90
N ARG A 178 14.59 -2.69 -6.13
CA ARG A 178 15.05 -3.46 -7.29
C ARG A 178 14.70 -2.75 -8.59
N ARG A 179 13.46 -2.27 -8.71
CA ARG A 179 12.94 -1.58 -9.89
C ARG A 179 13.60 -0.22 -10.12
N LEU A 180 13.75 0.59 -9.08
CA LEU A 180 14.17 2.00 -9.19
C LEU A 180 15.69 2.23 -9.07
N TYR A 181 16.40 1.43 -8.26
CA TYR A 181 17.79 1.71 -7.89
C TYR A 181 18.79 0.68 -8.40
N TYR A 182 18.34 -0.53 -8.69
CA TYR A 182 19.20 -1.65 -9.05
C TYR A 182 18.88 -2.27 -10.41
N SER A 183 17.89 -1.76 -11.14
CA SER A 183 17.72 -2.10 -12.55
C SER A 183 18.89 -1.50 -13.34
N THR A 184 19.95 -2.29 -13.51
CA THR A 184 20.93 -2.10 -14.57
C THR A 184 20.19 -2.36 -15.87
N THR A 185 19.89 -1.30 -16.62
CA THR A 185 19.53 -1.44 -18.04
C THR A 185 20.71 -2.14 -18.73
N THR A 186 20.48 -3.38 -19.14
CA THR A 186 21.17 -3.98 -20.29
C THR A 186 20.72 -3.28 -21.56
#